data_AF-A0A1D1VZN4-F1
#
_entry.id   AF-A0A1D1VZN4-F1
#
_cell.length_a   1.000
_cell.length_b   1.000
_cell.length_c   1.000
_cell.angle_alpha   90.00
_cell.angle_beta   90.00
_cell.angle_gamma   90.00
#
_symmetry.space_group_name_H-M   'P 1'
#
loop_
_entity.id
_entity.type
_entity.pdbx_description
1 polymer ?
#
loop_
_entity_poly.entity_id
_entity_poly.type
_entity_poly.pdbx_seq_one_letter_code
_entity_poly.pdbx_strand_id
1 'polypeptide(L)'
;MFLNIDLLLLCIVCSGFVNCGTAPADLSFIALSTGNNPIYGHISSEPGYSAAYNRLKPLYPKVLGNSKWHSLYYPGGNILCGDAAVQMELMAGGIYDLLKTFSGFPILLSTGCSLEVLVMGDYAREWDVPLFSSTSGDIRLANKQRFPTVISGSGGSDYTSLALAVEALLDKFRWRTLTFLLDLASNYPGVSNYYPLSYANIKAALDARWGKYAIYTLRFNSGDPDYMFSVDDLLHKTKTQSRSTHE
;
A
#
# COMPACT_ATOMS: atom_id res chain seq x y z
N MET A 1 -12.20 2.31 -8.01
CA MET A 1 -11.88 1.03 -8.68
C MET A 1 -11.73 -0.02 -7.60
N PHE A 2 -12.83 -0.65 -7.17
CA PHE A 2 -12.76 -1.71 -6.18
C PHE A 2 -12.26 -2.95 -6.90
N LEU A 3 -11.05 -3.41 -6.57
CA LEU A 3 -10.65 -4.78 -6.87
C LEU A 3 -11.76 -5.70 -6.37
N ASN A 4 -12.01 -6.84 -7.02
CA ASN A 4 -13.08 -7.76 -6.63
C ASN A 4 -12.71 -8.42 -5.28
N ILE A 5 -12.93 -7.70 -4.17
CA ILE A 5 -12.60 -8.10 -2.78
C ILE A 5 -13.18 -9.49 -2.48
N ASP A 6 -14.33 -9.81 -3.12
CA ASP A 6 -14.99 -11.11 -3.08
C ASP A 6 -14.09 -12.26 -3.55
N LEU A 7 -13.43 -12.11 -4.71
CA LEU A 7 -12.54 -13.13 -5.28
C LEU A 7 -11.30 -13.33 -4.41
N LEU A 8 -10.83 -12.26 -3.79
CA LEU A 8 -9.57 -12.26 -3.08
C LEU A 8 -9.70 -12.78 -1.63
N LEU A 9 -10.80 -12.49 -0.94
CA LEU A 9 -11.17 -13.17 0.30
C LEU A 9 -11.26 -14.68 0.09
N LEU A 10 -11.83 -15.10 -1.04
CA LEU A 10 -11.87 -16.52 -1.40
C LEU A 10 -10.46 -17.09 -1.65
N CYS A 11 -9.60 -16.37 -2.38
CA CYS A 11 -8.22 -16.78 -2.60
C CYS A 11 -7.44 -16.96 -1.30
N ILE A 12 -7.53 -16.01 -0.35
CA ILE A 12 -6.82 -16.10 0.94
C ILE A 12 -7.21 -17.38 1.69
N VAL A 13 -8.50 -17.72 1.69
CA VAL A 13 -8.98 -18.93 2.38
C VAL A 13 -8.55 -20.21 1.67
N CYS A 14 -8.49 -20.20 0.34
CA CYS A 14 -8.09 -21.36 -0.46
C CYS A 14 -6.56 -21.57 -0.57
N SER A 15 -5.77 -20.49 -0.57
CA SER A 15 -4.31 -20.54 -0.74
C SER A 15 -3.56 -20.77 0.57
N GLY A 16 -4.20 -20.44 1.69
CA GLY A 16 -3.62 -20.56 3.03
C GLY A 16 -3.45 -22.01 3.46
N PHE A 17 -4.52 -22.69 3.87
CA PHE A 17 -4.33 -23.88 4.72
C PHE A 17 -5.49 -24.88 4.75
N VAL A 18 -6.47 -24.80 3.86
CA VAL A 18 -7.68 -25.64 4.00
C VAL A 18 -7.96 -26.38 2.70
N ASN A 19 -7.85 -27.71 2.76
CA ASN A 19 -8.61 -28.60 1.87
C ASN A 19 -10.08 -28.12 1.94
N CYS A 20 -10.54 -27.35 0.95
CA CYS A 20 -11.88 -26.73 0.91
C CYS A 20 -13.06 -27.73 1.02
N GLY A 21 -12.77 -29.02 1.21
CA GLY A 21 -13.71 -30.12 1.17
C GLY A 21 -14.29 -30.59 2.50
N THR A 22 -13.71 -30.33 3.69
CA THR A 22 -14.03 -31.21 4.84
C THR A 22 -14.53 -30.60 6.17
N ALA A 23 -14.51 -29.29 6.41
CA ALA A 23 -15.21 -28.71 7.58
C ALA A 23 -15.37 -27.18 7.47
N PRO A 24 -16.38 -26.58 8.14
CA PRO A 24 -16.42 -25.14 8.38
C PRO A 24 -15.16 -24.70 9.13
N ALA A 25 -14.38 -23.81 8.53
CA ALA A 25 -13.27 -23.18 9.22
C ALA A 25 -13.83 -22.13 10.20
N ASP A 26 -13.38 -22.16 11.46
CA ASP A 26 -13.61 -21.06 12.40
C ASP A 26 -12.66 -19.93 11.99
N LEU A 27 -13.15 -18.94 11.25
CA LEU A 27 -12.38 -17.81 10.73
C LEU A 27 -12.77 -16.54 11.47
N SER A 28 -11.79 -15.74 11.89
CA SER A 28 -12.03 -14.47 12.57
C SER A 28 -11.42 -13.33 11.76
N PHE A 29 -12.25 -12.57 11.05
CA PHE A 29 -11.81 -11.40 10.30
C PHE A 29 -11.73 -10.18 11.22
N ILE A 30 -10.61 -9.47 11.19
CA ILE A 30 -10.36 -8.30 12.03
C ILE A 30 -10.01 -7.13 11.11
N ALA A 31 -10.98 -6.25 10.86
CA ALA A 31 -10.75 -5.02 10.14
C ALA A 31 -10.01 -4.01 11.01
N LEU A 32 -8.92 -3.44 10.48
CA LEU A 32 -8.06 -2.47 11.13
C LEU A 32 -8.16 -1.15 10.39
N SER A 33 -8.62 -0.11 11.08
CA SER A 33 -8.75 1.22 10.52
C SER A 33 -8.27 2.30 11.49
N THR A 34 -7.56 3.31 10.96
CA THR A 34 -7.19 4.51 11.71
C THR A 34 -7.81 5.73 11.03
N GLY A 35 -8.46 6.58 11.84
CA GLY A 35 -9.07 7.81 11.37
C GLY A 35 -10.07 7.66 10.21
N ASN A 36 -10.40 8.80 9.62
CA ASN A 36 -11.45 8.95 8.61
C ASN A 36 -10.90 9.55 7.31
N ASN A 37 -9.67 9.21 6.93
CA ASN A 37 -9.13 9.70 5.68
C ASN A 37 -10.01 9.19 4.50
N PRO A 38 -10.42 10.10 3.59
CA PRO A 38 -11.40 9.78 2.56
C PRO A 38 -10.87 8.82 1.48
N ILE A 39 -9.55 8.59 1.42
CA ILE A 39 -8.89 7.73 0.44
C ILE A 39 -8.64 6.34 1.02
N TYR A 40 -8.15 6.29 2.25
CA TYR A 40 -7.85 5.09 3.02
C TYR A 40 -8.29 5.38 4.46
N GLY A 41 -9.05 4.50 5.11
CA GLY A 41 -9.56 4.81 6.45
C GLY A 41 -10.91 4.15 6.72
N HIS A 42 -11.42 4.40 7.92
CA HIS A 42 -12.62 3.74 8.42
C HIS A 42 -13.82 4.00 7.50
N ILE A 43 -14.18 5.27 7.27
CA ILE A 43 -15.36 5.62 6.46
C ILE A 43 -15.25 5.25 4.98
N SER A 44 -14.04 5.15 4.43
CA SER A 44 -13.82 5.02 2.99
C SER A 44 -13.66 3.58 2.53
N SER A 45 -12.97 2.75 3.33
CA SER A 45 -12.54 1.42 2.90
C SER A 45 -13.16 0.29 3.73
N GLU A 46 -13.42 0.50 5.03
CA GLU A 46 -13.97 -0.56 5.88
C GLU A 46 -15.38 -1.03 5.46
N PRO A 47 -16.31 -0.13 5.04
CA PRO A 47 -17.59 -0.55 4.50
C PRO A 47 -17.45 -1.52 3.32
N GLY A 48 -16.39 -1.38 2.51
CA GLY A 48 -16.11 -2.29 1.40
C GLY A 48 -15.84 -3.72 1.87
N TYR A 49 -15.05 -3.89 2.93
CA TYR A 49 -14.80 -5.22 3.50
C TYR A 49 -16.04 -5.81 4.16
N SER A 50 -16.78 -5.01 4.95
CA SER A 50 -18.00 -5.49 5.61
C SER A 50 -19.07 -5.89 4.58
N ALA A 51 -19.24 -5.10 3.52
CA ALA A 51 -20.16 -5.44 2.43
C ALA A 51 -19.76 -6.74 1.72
N ALA A 52 -18.46 -6.91 1.40
CA ALA A 52 -17.94 -8.14 0.79
C ALA A 52 -18.16 -9.36 1.71
N TYR A 53 -17.83 -9.24 3.00
CA TYR A 53 -18.03 -10.28 3.99
C TYR A 53 -19.51 -10.72 4.09
N ASN A 54 -20.42 -9.74 4.22
CA ASN A 54 -21.86 -10.00 4.31
C ASN A 54 -22.42 -10.63 3.03
N ARG A 55 -21.85 -10.31 1.87
CA ARG A 55 -22.20 -10.93 0.59
C ARG A 55 -21.67 -12.35 0.46
N LEU A 56 -20.42 -12.60 0.86
CA LEU A 56 -19.75 -13.89 0.70
C LEU A 56 -20.26 -14.94 1.68
N LYS A 57 -20.59 -14.55 2.91
CA LYS A 57 -21.03 -15.47 3.97
C LYS A 57 -22.19 -16.40 3.54
N PRO A 58 -23.29 -15.90 2.94
CA PRO A 58 -24.37 -16.77 2.45
C PRO A 58 -24.01 -17.55 1.18
N LEU A 59 -23.06 -17.07 0.38
CA LEU A 59 -22.61 -17.76 -0.84
C LEU A 59 -21.69 -18.95 -0.54
N TYR A 60 -20.90 -18.85 0.53
CA TYR A 60 -19.92 -19.86 0.93
C TYR A 60 -20.12 -20.33 2.38
N PRO A 61 -21.31 -20.85 2.74
CA PRO A 61 -21.64 -21.18 4.13
C PRO A 61 -20.79 -22.34 4.68
N LYS A 62 -20.27 -23.22 3.82
CA LYS A 62 -19.33 -24.27 4.22
C LYS A 62 -17.98 -23.73 4.68
N VAL A 63 -17.61 -22.51 4.29
CA VAL A 63 -16.32 -21.88 4.59
C VAL A 63 -16.49 -20.78 5.63
N LEU A 64 -17.50 -19.91 5.42
CA LEU A 64 -17.74 -18.70 6.21
C LEU A 64 -18.93 -18.84 7.18
N GLY A 65 -19.60 -19.99 7.23
CA GLY A 65 -20.80 -20.16 8.07
C GLY A 65 -20.55 -19.81 9.53
N ASN A 66 -19.41 -20.25 10.06
CA ASN A 66 -18.98 -20.03 11.44
C ASN A 66 -18.05 -18.83 11.61
N SER A 67 -17.77 -18.07 10.55
CA SER A 67 -16.82 -16.96 10.65
C SER A 67 -17.39 -15.80 11.47
N LYS A 68 -16.48 -15.06 12.11
CA LYS A 68 -16.75 -13.85 12.90
C LYS A 68 -16.12 -12.63 12.25
N TRP A 69 -16.73 -11.48 12.49
CA TRP A 69 -16.25 -10.18 12.02
C TRP A 69 -15.99 -9.27 13.21
N HIS A 70 -14.81 -8.68 13.24
CA HIS A 70 -14.37 -7.72 14.24
C HIS A 70 -13.90 -6.46 13.53
N SER A 71 -14.17 -5.31 14.13
CA SER A 71 -13.65 -4.03 13.68
C SER A 71 -12.90 -3.40 14.84
N LEU A 72 -11.64 -3.05 14.56
CA LEU A 72 -10.81 -2.24 15.42
C LEU A 72 -10.57 -0.91 14.72
N TYR A 73 -11.18 0.11 15.29
CA TYR A 73 -11.09 1.47 14.80
C TYR A 73 -10.38 2.33 15.83
N TYR A 74 -9.26 2.93 15.43
CA TYR A 74 -8.65 4.00 16.21
C TYR A 74 -9.21 5.35 15.75
N PRO A 75 -9.97 6.05 16.63
CA PRO A 75 -10.67 7.25 16.24
C PRO A 75 -9.73 8.38 15.83
N GLY A 76 -10.09 9.08 14.76
CA GLY A 76 -9.31 10.17 14.21
C GLY A 76 -10.02 10.93 13.11
N GLY A 77 -9.64 12.18 12.88
CA GLY A 77 -10.08 12.95 11.72
C GLY A 77 -9.39 12.48 10.44
N ASN A 78 -9.06 13.42 9.57
CA ASN A 78 -8.22 13.13 8.41
C ASN A 78 -6.75 13.03 8.84
N ILE A 79 -6.31 11.82 9.21
CA ILE A 79 -4.94 11.56 9.67
C ILE A 79 -4.03 11.30 8.46
N LEU A 80 -2.81 11.86 8.48
CA LEU A 80 -1.80 11.60 7.47
C LEU A 80 -1.23 10.19 7.62
N CYS A 81 -0.77 9.62 6.51
CA CYS A 81 -0.27 8.24 6.47
C CYS A 81 0.87 7.96 7.47
N GLY A 82 1.76 8.93 7.71
CA GLY A 82 2.83 8.81 8.69
C GLY A 82 2.31 8.75 10.13
N ASP A 83 1.40 9.66 10.50
CA ASP A 83 0.80 9.69 11.83
C ASP A 83 -0.05 8.45 12.08
N ALA A 84 -0.78 7.99 11.06
CA ALA A 84 -1.58 6.78 11.10
C ALA A 84 -0.70 5.53 11.37
N ALA A 85 0.51 5.49 10.83
CA ALA A 85 1.46 4.40 11.09
C ALA A 85 1.88 4.33 12.57
N VAL A 86 2.05 5.48 13.23
CA VAL A 86 2.29 5.53 14.69
C VAL A 86 1.08 4.99 15.45
N GLN A 87 -0.14 5.32 15.01
CA GLN A 87 -1.35 4.79 15.64
C GLN A 87 -1.48 3.27 15.50
N MET A 88 -0.94 2.67 14.43
CA MET A 88 -0.92 1.21 14.28
C MET A 88 -0.08 0.52 15.35
N GLU A 89 1.00 1.15 15.85
CA GLU A 89 1.76 0.62 16.98
C GLU A 89 0.93 0.61 18.26
N LEU A 90 0.13 1.64 18.49
CA LEU A 90 -0.76 1.73 19.64
C LEU A 90 -1.93 0.73 19.54
N MET A 91 -2.44 0.49 18.34
CA MET A 91 -3.46 -0.53 18.09
C MET A 91 -2.93 -1.96 18.25
N ALA A 92 -1.63 -2.18 18.07
CA ALA A 92 -1.03 -3.52 18.10
C ALA A 92 -1.28 -4.24 19.44
N GLY A 93 -1.27 -3.52 20.56
CA GLY A 93 -1.61 -4.08 21.87
C GLY A 93 -3.04 -4.63 21.94
N GLY A 94 -4.01 -3.84 21.46
CA GLY A 94 -5.41 -4.25 21.42
C GLY A 94 -5.67 -5.43 20.46
N ILE A 95 -4.96 -5.47 19.32
CA ILE A 95 -5.00 -6.62 18.41
C ILE A 95 -4.45 -7.86 19.11
N TYR A 96 -3.29 -7.76 19.76
CA TYR A 96 -2.67 -8.87 20.45
C TYR A 96 -3.56 -9.45 21.57
N ASP A 97 -4.22 -8.59 22.34
CA ASP A 97 -5.18 -9.03 23.35
C ASP A 97 -6.39 -9.74 22.73
N LEU A 98 -6.91 -9.23 21.61
CA LEU A 98 -7.98 -9.89 20.86
C LEU A 98 -7.54 -11.26 20.34
N LEU A 99 -6.35 -11.36 19.75
CA LEU A 99 -5.80 -12.63 19.24
C LEU A 99 -5.69 -13.70 20.32
N LYS A 100 -5.43 -13.34 21.59
CA LYS A 100 -5.41 -14.28 22.71
C LYS A 100 -6.79 -14.83 23.09
N THR A 101 -7.84 -14.05 22.85
CA THR A 101 -9.21 -14.41 23.25
C THR A 101 -9.97 -15.15 22.16
N PHE A 102 -9.50 -15.09 20.92
CA PHE A 102 -10.22 -15.66 19.79
C PHE A 102 -10.04 -17.16 19.64
N SER A 103 -11.15 -17.82 19.30
CA SER A 103 -11.15 -19.15 18.70
C SER A 103 -11.09 -19.01 17.19
N GLY A 104 -10.34 -19.89 16.53
CA GLY A 104 -10.25 -19.95 15.08
C GLY A 104 -9.02 -19.26 14.50
N PHE A 105 -8.96 -19.23 13.17
CA PHE A 105 -7.86 -18.67 12.41
C PHE A 105 -8.10 -17.17 12.15
N PRO A 106 -7.30 -16.27 12.73
CA PRO A 106 -7.46 -14.83 12.56
C PRO A 106 -6.96 -14.38 11.18
N ILE A 107 -7.62 -13.37 10.62
CA ILE A 107 -7.21 -12.71 9.38
C ILE A 107 -7.32 -11.20 9.59
N LEU A 108 -6.21 -10.49 9.43
CA LEU A 108 -6.18 -9.03 9.56
C LEU A 108 -6.52 -8.39 8.20
N LEU A 109 -7.43 -7.42 8.20
CA LEU A 109 -7.83 -6.64 7.03
C LEU A 109 -7.54 -5.16 7.28
N SER A 110 -6.44 -4.64 6.75
CA SER A 110 -6.11 -3.23 6.90
C SER A 110 -6.77 -2.38 5.82
N THR A 111 -7.41 -1.30 6.24
CA THR A 111 -7.84 -0.20 5.35
C THR A 111 -6.77 0.85 5.12
N GLY A 112 -5.66 0.75 5.86
CA GLY A 112 -4.65 1.79 5.98
C GLY A 112 -3.79 1.98 4.73
N CYS A 113 -3.11 3.12 4.68
CA CYS A 113 -2.11 3.40 3.67
C CYS A 113 -0.88 2.49 3.82
N SER A 114 0.07 2.61 2.88
CA SER A 114 1.27 1.78 2.87
C SER A 114 2.11 1.84 4.15
N LEU A 115 2.24 3.00 4.81
CA LEU A 115 3.06 3.09 6.03
C LEU A 115 2.41 2.35 7.21
N GLU A 116 1.08 2.45 7.36
CA GLU A 116 0.31 1.68 8.34
C GLU A 116 0.52 0.17 8.14
N VAL A 117 0.50 -0.29 6.90
CA VAL A 117 0.62 -1.72 6.56
C VAL A 117 2.05 -2.22 6.68
N LEU A 118 3.06 -1.38 6.51
CA LEU A 118 4.45 -1.76 6.82
C LEU A 118 4.61 -2.04 8.32
N VAL A 119 4.08 -1.16 9.18
CA VAL A 119 4.10 -1.36 10.63
C VAL A 119 3.31 -2.61 11.01
N MET A 120 2.06 -2.70 10.56
CA MET A 120 1.20 -3.84 10.88
C MET A 120 1.71 -5.15 10.26
N GLY A 121 2.43 -5.09 9.15
CA GLY A 121 3.05 -6.23 8.49
C GLY A 121 4.19 -6.84 9.29
N ASP A 122 4.99 -6.03 9.99
CA ASP A 122 6.00 -6.54 10.91
C ASP A 122 5.32 -7.24 12.10
N TYR A 123 4.26 -6.65 12.70
CA TYR A 123 3.50 -7.32 13.77
C TYR A 123 2.80 -8.60 13.31
N ALA A 124 2.17 -8.57 12.14
CA ALA A 124 1.50 -9.73 11.55
C ALA A 124 2.46 -10.89 11.29
N ARG A 125 3.74 -10.60 10.97
CA ARG A 125 4.80 -11.62 10.92
C ARG A 125 5.06 -12.23 12.30
N GLU A 126 5.23 -11.40 13.34
CA GLU A 126 5.51 -11.88 14.70
C GLU A 126 4.34 -12.68 15.30
N TRP A 127 3.11 -12.37 14.90
CA TRP A 127 1.92 -13.11 15.32
C TRP A 127 1.59 -14.32 14.44
N ASP A 128 2.31 -14.51 13.32
CA ASP A 128 2.01 -15.51 12.30
C ASP A 128 0.55 -15.44 11.79
N VAL A 129 0.06 -14.23 11.55
CA VAL A 129 -1.31 -13.96 11.10
C VAL A 129 -1.27 -13.35 9.70
N PRO A 130 -2.10 -13.82 8.74
CA PRO A 130 -2.19 -13.19 7.43
C PRO A 130 -2.75 -11.77 7.55
N LEU A 131 -2.08 -10.82 6.89
CA LEU A 131 -2.51 -9.44 6.78
C LEU A 131 -2.83 -9.11 5.32
N PHE A 132 -4.08 -8.75 5.07
CA PHE A 132 -4.51 -8.21 3.79
C PHE A 132 -4.62 -6.68 3.85
N SER A 133 -4.22 -6.00 2.78
CA SER A 133 -4.51 -4.57 2.59
C SER A 133 -5.03 -4.29 1.19
N SER A 134 -6.18 -3.61 1.10
CA SER A 134 -6.79 -3.21 -0.18
C SER A 134 -6.15 -1.98 -0.83
N THR A 135 -5.48 -1.14 -0.03
CA THR A 135 -5.12 0.24 -0.40
C THR A 135 -3.61 0.50 -0.42
N SER A 136 -2.80 -0.39 0.17
CA SER A 136 -1.35 -0.19 0.27
C SER A 136 -0.60 -0.64 -0.97
N GLY A 137 0.17 0.26 -1.60
CA GLY A 137 0.90 -0.04 -2.85
C GLY A 137 2.41 -0.07 -2.75
N ASP A 138 3.01 0.08 -1.57
CA ASP A 138 4.46 0.21 -1.44
C ASP A 138 5.22 -1.08 -1.78
N ILE A 139 6.22 -0.99 -2.67
CA ILE A 139 7.02 -2.13 -3.14
C ILE A 139 7.75 -2.86 -2.02
N ARG A 140 8.01 -2.18 -0.89
CA ARG A 140 8.64 -2.82 0.26
C ARG A 140 7.82 -4.00 0.77
N LEU A 141 6.48 -3.98 0.58
CA LEU A 141 5.58 -5.10 0.91
C LEU A 141 5.76 -6.33 0.00
N ALA A 142 6.50 -6.20 -1.12
CA ALA A 142 6.89 -7.33 -1.96
C ALA A 142 8.07 -8.12 -1.36
N ASN A 143 8.81 -7.56 -0.39
CA ASN A 143 9.87 -8.29 0.30
C ASN A 143 9.26 -9.36 1.22
N LYS A 144 9.13 -10.59 0.71
CA LYS A 144 8.56 -11.72 1.46
C LYS A 144 9.48 -12.28 2.55
N GLN A 145 10.76 -11.90 2.59
CA GLN A 145 11.60 -12.19 3.75
C GLN A 145 11.16 -11.35 4.96
N ARG A 146 10.80 -10.07 4.74
CA ARG A 146 10.32 -9.19 5.80
C ARG A 146 8.82 -9.30 6.04
N PHE A 147 8.02 -9.44 5.00
CA PHE A 147 6.54 -9.44 5.06
C PHE A 147 5.95 -10.74 4.49
N PRO A 148 6.27 -11.91 5.09
CA PRO A 148 5.83 -13.21 4.57
C PRO A 148 4.32 -13.40 4.64
N THR A 149 3.64 -12.80 5.62
CA THR A 149 2.20 -12.94 5.85
C THR A 149 1.36 -11.84 5.19
N VAL A 150 1.99 -10.86 4.54
CA VAL A 150 1.28 -9.71 3.98
C VAL A 150 0.90 -9.95 2.52
N ILE A 151 -0.38 -9.73 2.21
CA ILE A 151 -0.93 -9.68 0.87
C ILE A 151 -1.45 -8.25 0.63
N SER A 152 -0.80 -7.53 -0.27
CA SER A 152 -1.34 -6.26 -0.76
C SER A 152 -2.19 -6.50 -1.98
N GLY A 153 -3.45 -6.06 -1.92
CA GLY A 153 -4.42 -6.06 -3.01
C GLY A 153 -4.53 -4.73 -3.72
N SER A 154 -3.65 -3.75 -3.46
CA SER A 154 -3.67 -2.53 -4.24
C SER A 154 -3.13 -2.83 -5.65
N GLY A 155 -4.05 -3.13 -6.56
CA GLY A 155 -3.86 -2.93 -8.00
C GLY A 155 -3.94 -1.44 -8.38
N GLY A 156 -4.26 -0.55 -7.42
CA GLY A 156 -4.48 0.88 -7.66
C GLY A 156 -3.21 1.72 -7.73
N SER A 157 -2.07 1.20 -7.28
CA SER A 157 -0.77 1.84 -7.46
C SER A 157 0.26 0.77 -7.72
N ASP A 158 0.09 0.07 -8.85
CA ASP A 158 1.11 -0.86 -9.33
C ASP A 158 2.35 -0.07 -9.77
N TYR A 159 3.10 0.43 -8.79
CA TYR A 159 4.33 1.18 -9.03
C TYR A 159 5.38 0.29 -9.69
N THR A 160 5.26 -1.04 -9.54
CA THR A 160 6.10 -2.01 -10.24
C THR A 160 5.79 -1.99 -11.73
N SER A 161 4.54 -2.16 -12.14
CA SER A 161 4.15 -2.05 -13.56
C SER A 161 4.36 -0.64 -14.10
N LEU A 162 4.18 0.41 -13.29
CA LEU A 162 4.53 1.76 -13.69
C LEU A 162 6.03 1.89 -13.98
N ALA A 163 6.89 1.38 -13.09
CA ALA A 163 8.34 1.38 -13.29
C ALA A 163 8.75 0.58 -14.54
N LEU A 164 8.15 -0.60 -14.76
CA LEU A 164 8.36 -1.41 -15.95
C LEU A 164 7.86 -0.70 -17.22
N ALA A 165 6.71 -0.03 -17.16
CA ALA A 165 6.17 0.72 -18.29
C ALA A 165 7.04 1.93 -18.63
N VAL A 166 7.57 2.64 -17.62
CA VAL A 166 8.53 3.73 -17.81
C VAL A 166 9.82 3.19 -18.44
N GLU A 167 10.38 2.09 -17.94
CA GLU A 167 11.56 1.44 -18.55
C GLU A 167 11.30 1.12 -20.03
N ALA A 168 10.18 0.47 -20.34
CA ALA A 168 9.80 0.12 -21.71
C ALA A 168 9.63 1.34 -22.61
N LEU A 169 9.07 2.44 -22.09
CA LEU A 169 8.92 3.69 -22.82
C LEU A 169 10.28 4.29 -23.17
N LEU A 170 11.19 4.35 -22.20
CA LEU A 170 12.54 4.88 -22.40
C LEU A 170 13.33 4.07 -23.43
N ASP A 171 13.17 2.75 -23.40
CA ASP A 171 13.82 1.86 -24.37
C ASP A 171 13.26 2.02 -25.77
N LYS A 172 11.93 2.11 -25.90
CA LYS A 172 11.27 2.34 -27.19
C LYS A 172 11.76 3.60 -27.88
N PHE A 173 11.95 4.68 -27.12
CA PHE A 173 12.39 5.98 -27.66
C PHE A 173 13.90 6.22 -27.55
N ARG A 174 14.66 5.23 -27.06
CA ARG A 174 16.12 5.32 -26.81
C ARG A 174 16.49 6.52 -25.94
N TRP A 175 15.61 6.90 -25.02
CA TRP A 175 15.93 7.89 -24.01
C TRP A 175 16.83 7.27 -22.95
N ARG A 176 17.95 7.93 -22.68
CA ARG A 176 18.97 7.48 -21.73
C ARG A 176 19.19 8.48 -20.60
N THR A 177 18.73 9.72 -20.76
CA THR A 177 18.85 10.77 -19.75
C THR A 177 17.47 11.17 -19.25
N LEU A 178 17.30 11.19 -17.94
CA LEU A 178 16.05 11.56 -17.28
C LEU A 178 16.30 12.50 -16.11
N THR A 179 15.37 13.42 -15.88
CA THR A 179 15.35 14.26 -14.68
C THR A 179 13.99 14.13 -14.01
N PHE A 180 13.99 13.70 -12.75
CA PHE A 180 12.79 13.72 -11.91
C PHE A 180 12.62 15.09 -11.27
N LEU A 181 11.41 15.64 -11.33
CA LEU A 181 11.00 16.82 -10.56
C LEU A 181 10.15 16.32 -9.38
N LEU A 182 10.63 16.50 -8.16
CA LEU A 182 9.98 15.99 -6.94
C LEU A 182 9.59 17.13 -6.02
N ASP A 183 8.28 17.35 -5.87
CA ASP A 183 7.72 18.24 -4.87
C ASP A 183 7.69 17.55 -3.51
N LEU A 184 8.40 18.12 -2.53
CA LEU A 184 8.50 17.63 -1.16
C LEU A 184 7.34 18.10 -0.28
N ALA A 185 6.57 19.09 -0.72
CA ALA A 185 5.48 19.67 0.05
C ALA A 185 4.12 19.59 -0.63
N SER A 186 3.99 18.71 -1.62
CA SER A 186 2.67 18.37 -2.15
C SER A 186 1.86 17.82 -0.99
N ASN A 187 0.98 18.65 -0.42
CA ASN A 187 0.14 18.31 0.72
C ASN A 187 -1.23 17.80 0.28
N TYR A 188 -1.45 17.59 -1.02
CA TYR A 188 -2.71 17.06 -1.52
C TYR A 188 -2.88 15.62 -1.03
N PRO A 189 -3.95 15.31 -0.27
CA PRO A 189 -4.18 13.97 0.25
C PRO A 189 -4.15 12.92 -0.88
N GLY A 190 -3.38 11.85 -0.66
CA GLY A 190 -3.20 10.74 -1.62
C GLY A 190 -2.13 11.02 -2.69
N VAL A 191 -2.04 12.24 -3.19
CA VAL A 191 -1.04 12.66 -4.18
C VAL A 191 0.35 12.78 -3.56
N SER A 192 0.39 13.31 -2.32
CA SER A 192 1.58 13.52 -1.52
C SER A 192 2.41 12.25 -1.31
N ASN A 193 1.77 11.09 -1.22
CA ASN A 193 2.44 9.79 -1.06
C ASN A 193 2.62 9.07 -2.40
N TYR A 194 1.69 9.25 -3.35
CA TYR A 194 1.75 8.57 -4.64
C TYR A 194 2.98 8.97 -5.46
N TYR A 195 3.28 10.27 -5.58
CA TYR A 195 4.40 10.72 -6.42
C TYR A 195 5.78 10.37 -5.85
N PRO A 196 6.07 10.57 -4.54
CA PRO A 196 7.33 10.14 -3.97
C PRO A 196 7.53 8.62 -4.04
N LEU A 197 6.48 7.83 -3.81
CA LEU A 197 6.57 6.37 -3.95
C LEU A 197 6.76 5.95 -5.42
N SER A 198 6.03 6.56 -6.37
CA SER A 198 6.24 6.32 -7.80
C SER A 198 7.67 6.63 -8.22
N TYR A 199 8.19 7.79 -7.81
CA TYR A 199 9.57 8.20 -8.05
C TYR A 199 10.56 7.17 -7.49
N ALA A 200 10.41 6.78 -6.23
CA ALA A 200 11.31 5.83 -5.58
C ALA A 200 11.34 4.49 -6.32
N ASN A 201 10.18 4.01 -6.76
CA ASN A 201 10.03 2.77 -7.51
C ASN A 201 10.65 2.82 -8.89
N ILE A 202 10.31 3.85 -9.67
CA ILE A 202 10.87 4.03 -11.02
C ILE A 202 12.39 4.17 -10.91
N LYS A 203 12.88 5.01 -9.99
CA LYS A 203 14.31 5.21 -9.82
C LYS A 203 15.02 3.91 -9.44
N ALA A 204 14.49 3.14 -8.48
CA ALA A 204 15.09 1.86 -8.09
C ALA A 204 15.13 0.85 -9.25
N ALA A 205 14.08 0.77 -10.05
CA ALA A 205 14.02 -0.11 -11.22
C ALA A 205 15.04 0.29 -12.31
N LEU A 206 15.17 1.59 -12.59
CA LEU A 206 16.14 2.09 -13.56
C LEU A 206 17.58 1.98 -13.04
N ASP A 207 17.82 2.26 -11.76
CA ASP A 207 19.14 2.11 -11.11
C ASP A 207 19.62 0.65 -11.16
N ALA A 208 18.70 -0.33 -11.11
CA ALA A 208 19.06 -1.75 -11.25
C ALA A 208 19.64 -2.09 -12.65
N ARG A 209 19.52 -1.19 -13.63
CA ARG A 209 20.13 -1.30 -14.97
C ARG A 209 21.43 -0.50 -15.04
N TRP A 210 22.45 -0.96 -14.33
CA TRP A 210 23.74 -0.26 -14.20
C TRP A 210 24.26 0.28 -15.54
N GLY A 211 24.51 1.59 -15.58
CA GLY A 211 25.08 2.30 -16.73
C GLY A 211 24.13 2.53 -17.91
N LYS A 212 22.88 2.04 -17.87
CA LYS A 212 21.93 2.20 -18.97
C LYS A 212 21.26 3.57 -18.99
N TYR A 213 21.05 4.18 -17.84
CA TYR A 213 20.36 5.46 -17.70
C TYR A 213 21.19 6.45 -16.87
N ALA A 214 21.25 7.70 -17.32
CA ALA A 214 21.70 8.85 -16.54
C ALA A 214 20.47 9.49 -15.87
N ILE A 215 20.39 9.38 -14.54
CA ILE A 215 19.21 9.78 -13.77
C ILE A 215 19.56 10.96 -12.87
N TYR A 216 18.84 12.07 -13.06
CA TYR A 216 18.93 13.26 -12.23
C TYR A 216 17.66 13.43 -11.39
N THR A 217 17.76 14.13 -10.27
CA THR A 217 16.61 14.46 -9.43
C THR A 217 16.72 15.89 -8.94
N LEU A 218 15.70 16.69 -9.23
CA LEU A 218 15.53 18.04 -8.72
C LEU A 218 14.40 18.01 -7.70
N ARG A 219 14.72 18.36 -6.46
CA ARG A 219 13.76 18.44 -5.37
C ARG A 219 13.34 19.89 -5.18
N PHE A 220 12.06 20.11 -4.96
CA PHE A 220 11.49 21.41 -4.67
C PHE A 220 10.45 21.31 -3.56
N ASN A 221 10.05 22.45 -3.00
CA ASN A 221 9.02 22.54 -1.98
C ASN A 221 8.03 23.61 -2.42
N SER A 222 6.86 23.22 -2.90
CA SER A 222 5.82 24.15 -3.34
C SER A 222 5.06 24.83 -2.19
N GLY A 223 5.22 24.32 -0.96
CA GLY A 223 4.55 24.83 0.24
C GLY A 223 5.37 25.84 1.04
N ASP A 224 6.62 26.10 0.66
CA ASP A 224 7.47 27.10 1.30
C ASP A 224 7.20 28.48 0.68
N PRO A 225 6.60 29.43 1.45
CA PRO A 225 6.22 30.74 0.94
C PRO A 225 7.43 31.63 0.63
N ASP A 226 8.58 31.37 1.25
CA ASP A 226 9.83 32.13 1.03
C ASP A 226 10.63 31.57 -0.17
N TYR A 227 10.26 30.37 -0.63
CA TYR A 227 10.82 29.74 -1.82
C TYR A 227 10.03 30.17 -3.06
N MET A 228 10.29 31.38 -3.58
CA MET A 228 9.83 31.79 -4.91
C MET A 228 10.48 30.88 -5.97
N PHE A 229 9.80 29.78 -6.30
CA PHE A 229 10.21 28.87 -7.36
C PHE A 229 10.00 29.53 -8.73
N SER A 230 11.08 29.84 -9.44
CA SER A 230 11.02 30.04 -10.88
C SER A 230 10.97 28.66 -11.55
N VAL A 231 9.80 28.28 -12.08
CA VAL A 231 9.66 27.09 -12.93
C VAL A 231 10.68 27.11 -14.06
N ASP A 232 11.01 28.31 -14.57
CA ASP A 232 12.00 28.50 -15.61
C ASP A 232 13.40 28.05 -15.19
N ASP A 233 13.79 28.27 -13.92
CA ASP A 233 15.10 27.82 -13.41
C ASP A 233 15.19 26.29 -13.35
N LEU A 234 14.11 25.61 -12.95
CA LEU A 234 14.04 24.15 -12.94
C LEU A 234 14.10 23.58 -14.36
N LEU A 235 13.35 24.17 -15.29
CA LEU A 235 13.36 23.77 -16.69
C LEU A 235 14.73 24.04 -17.33
N HIS A 236 15.37 25.16 -17.00
CA HIS A 236 16.71 25.49 -17.46
C HIS A 236 17.74 24.45 -16.96
N LYS A 237 17.74 24.14 -15.66
CA LYS A 237 18.61 23.09 -15.07
C LYS A 237 18.40 21.73 -15.75
N THR A 238 17.14 21.35 -15.97
CA THR A 238 16.76 20.10 -16.63
C THR A 238 17.29 20.05 -18.07
N LYS A 239 17.13 21.15 -18.83
CA LYS A 239 17.62 21.28 -20.20
C LYS A 239 19.14 21.15 -20.28
N THR A 240 19.87 21.74 -19.34
CA THR A 240 21.34 21.65 -19.30
C THR A 240 21.80 20.21 -19.06
N GLN A 241 21.18 19.51 -18.11
CA GLN A 241 21.48 18.10 -17.80
C GLN A 241 21.22 17.16 -18.98
N SER A 242 20.18 17.41 -19.77
CA SER A 242 19.87 16.60 -20.94
C SER A 242 20.89 16.72 -22.08
N ARG A 243 21.72 17.77 -22.08
CA ARG A 243 22.66 18.07 -23.19
C ARG A 243 24.10 17.68 -22.88
N SER A 244 24.46 17.49 -21.61
CA SER A 244 25.83 17.21 -21.17
C SER A 244 26.28 15.76 -21.32
N THR A 245 25.43 14.85 -21.82
CA THR A 245 25.74 13.42 -22.00
C THR A 245 26.16 13.05 -23.43
N HIS A 246 26.40 14.04 -24.30
CA HIS A 246 26.80 13.87 -25.69
C HIS A 246 28.25 14.28 -26.01
N GLU A 247 29.09 14.49 -24.98
CA GLU A 247 30.55 14.62 -25.11
C GLU A 247 31.23 13.36 -24.58
#